data_AF-A0A6P0XA31-F1
#
_entry.id   AF-A0A6P0XA31-F1
#
_cell.length_a   1.000
_cell.length_b   1.000
_cell.length_c   1.000
_cell.angle_alpha   90.00
_cell.angle_beta   90.00
_cell.angle_gamma   90.00
#
_symmetry.space_group_name_H-M   'P 1'
#
loop_
_entity.id
_entity.type
_entity.pdbx_description
1 polymer ?
#
loop_
_entity_poly.entity_id
_entity_poly.type
_entity_poly.pdbx_seq_one_letter_code
_entity_poly.pdbx_strand_id
1 'polypeptide(L)'
;MSYCVNPQCPNPENPDTASYCQNCGSPLILQGRYRLLKKFGQGSFGKTFLGIDEQHPLKLPCILKQISFSTLDPESHHTTARLFRQEVMRLGQLGQHPQIPLLLAHFQYNQNLGVADSGYDASPPSKPILGGIKL
;
A
#
# COMPACT_ATOMS: atom_id res chain seq x y z
N MET A 1 8.01 -13.69 -3.10
CA MET A 1 6.81 -13.87 -3.95
C MET A 1 6.32 -12.50 -4.39
N SER A 2 5.72 -12.37 -5.57
CA SER A 2 5.09 -11.12 -6.04
C SER A 2 3.57 -11.21 -6.01
N TYR A 3 2.90 -10.15 -5.58
CA TYR A 3 1.44 -10.09 -5.45
C TYR A 3 0.83 -9.08 -6.43
N CYS A 4 -0.10 -9.56 -7.25
CA CYS A 4 -0.83 -8.72 -8.20
C CYS A 4 -1.92 -7.89 -7.50
N VAL A 5 -1.91 -6.58 -7.70
CA VAL A 5 -2.94 -5.67 -7.14
C VAL A 5 -4.22 -5.59 -7.95
N ASN A 6 -4.25 -6.15 -9.16
CA ASN A 6 -5.44 -6.08 -9.99
C ASN A 6 -6.58 -6.84 -9.28
N PRO A 7 -7.69 -6.16 -8.90
CA PRO A 7 -8.80 -6.79 -8.19
C PRO A 7 -9.53 -7.85 -9.02
N GLN A 8 -9.38 -7.83 -10.35
CA GLN A 8 -9.98 -8.80 -11.27
C GLN A 8 -9.05 -9.98 -11.56
N CYS A 9 -7.86 -10.04 -10.93
CA CYS A 9 -6.92 -11.12 -11.14
C CYS A 9 -7.41 -12.41 -10.46
N PRO A 10 -7.61 -13.52 -11.19
CA PRO A 10 -8.11 -14.77 -10.60
C PRO A 10 -7.07 -15.44 -9.70
N ASN A 11 -5.79 -15.32 -10.04
CA ASN A 11 -4.68 -15.80 -9.22
C ASN A 11 -3.61 -14.69 -9.06
N PRO A 12 -3.53 -14.02 -7.90
CA PRO A 12 -2.67 -12.87 -7.72
C PRO A 12 -1.21 -13.23 -7.40
N GLU A 13 -0.88 -14.49 -7.12
CA GLU A 13 0.47 -14.89 -6.74
C GLU A 13 1.34 -15.14 -7.98
N ASN A 14 2.57 -14.62 -7.92
CA ASN A 14 3.52 -14.63 -9.02
C ASN A 14 4.95 -14.86 -8.49
N PRO A 15 5.87 -15.36 -9.33
CA PRO A 15 7.29 -15.42 -9.00
C PRO A 15 7.89 -14.04 -8.68
N ASP A 16 8.95 -14.02 -7.87
CA ASP A 16 9.65 -12.81 -7.41
C ASP A 16 10.29 -12.05 -8.57
N THR A 17 10.68 -12.77 -9.62
CA THR A 17 11.34 -12.25 -10.81
C THR A 17 10.37 -11.67 -11.84
N ALA A 18 9.07 -11.91 -11.69
CA ALA A 18 8.08 -11.47 -12.67
C ALA A 18 7.84 -9.96 -12.60
N SER A 19 7.95 -9.26 -13.73
CA SER A 19 7.59 -7.83 -13.83
C SER A 19 6.11 -7.60 -14.14
N TYR A 20 5.45 -8.61 -14.71
CA TYR A 20 4.04 -8.61 -15.07
C TYR A 20 3.36 -9.86 -14.52
N CYS A 21 2.08 -9.73 -14.17
CA CYS A 21 1.29 -10.83 -13.65
C CYS A 21 1.05 -11.88 -14.74
N GLN A 22 1.39 -13.12 -14.46
CA GLN A 22 1.22 -14.25 -15.38
C GLN A 22 -0.26 -14.58 -15.64
N ASN A 23 -1.17 -14.15 -14.76
CA ASN A 23 -2.60 -14.49 -14.82
C ASN A 23 -3.47 -13.38 -15.41
N CYS A 24 -3.01 -12.12 -15.44
CA CYS A 24 -3.82 -10.99 -15.94
C CYS A 24 -3.03 -9.90 -16.68
N GLY A 25 -1.71 -10.06 -16.86
CA GLY A 25 -0.85 -9.11 -17.58
C GLY A 25 -0.60 -7.77 -16.87
N SER A 26 -1.21 -7.52 -15.70
CA SER A 26 -1.00 -6.27 -14.96
C SER A 26 0.43 -6.14 -14.42
N PRO A 27 1.02 -4.94 -14.38
CA PRO A 27 2.35 -4.73 -13.82
C PRO A 27 2.39 -5.14 -12.32
N LEU A 28 3.48 -5.80 -11.92
CA LEU A 28 3.72 -6.23 -10.54
C LEU A 28 4.57 -5.23 -9.74
N ILE A 29 5.17 -4.24 -10.42
CA ILE A 29 5.95 -3.16 -9.83
C ILE A 29 5.17 -1.86 -9.98
N LEU A 30 4.69 -1.32 -8.87
CA LEU A 30 3.93 -0.07 -8.84
C LEU A 30 4.87 1.12 -8.87
N GLN A 31 4.55 2.10 -9.73
CA GLN A 31 5.37 3.31 -9.94
C GLN A 31 6.83 2.98 -10.31
N GLY A 32 7.09 1.78 -10.86
CA GLY A 32 8.46 1.32 -11.14
C GLY A 32 9.35 1.16 -9.89
N ARG A 33 8.76 1.14 -8.69
CA ARG A 33 9.49 1.14 -7.42
C ARG A 33 8.99 0.11 -6.41
N TYR A 34 7.68 -0.01 -6.22
CA TYR A 34 7.15 -0.83 -5.12
C TYR A 34 6.67 -2.19 -5.63
N ARG A 35 7.29 -3.28 -5.15
CA ARG A 35 6.81 -4.64 -5.41
C ARG A 35 6.01 -5.12 -4.21
N LEU A 36 4.78 -5.58 -4.44
CA LEU A 36 3.98 -6.16 -3.37
C LEU A 36 4.30 -7.64 -3.19
N LEU A 37 4.33 -8.08 -1.94
CA LEU A 37 4.64 -9.44 -1.56
C LEU A 37 3.38 -10.23 -1.15
N LYS A 38 2.47 -9.58 -0.41
CA LYS A 38 1.21 -10.19 0.04
C LYS A 38 0.16 -9.16 0.45
N LYS A 39 -1.11 -9.54 0.40
CA LYS A 39 -2.18 -8.83 1.08
C LYS A 39 -2.02 -9.00 2.60
N PHE A 40 -1.93 -7.89 3.32
CA PHE A 40 -1.78 -7.85 4.78
C PHE A 40 -3.13 -7.68 5.48
N GLY A 41 -4.04 -6.91 4.91
CA GLY A 41 -5.35 -6.66 5.51
C GLY A 41 -6.32 -5.96 4.58
N GLN A 42 -7.54 -5.77 5.06
CA GLN A 42 -8.58 -5.01 4.40
C GLN A 42 -9.36 -4.22 5.45
N GLY A 43 -9.46 -2.92 5.25
CA GLY A 43 -10.27 -2.02 6.07
C GLY A 43 -11.50 -1.55 5.29
N SER A 44 -12.28 -0.67 5.92
CA SER A 44 -13.50 -0.06 5.36
C SER A 44 -13.25 0.66 4.03
N PHE A 45 -12.07 1.25 3.84
CA PHE A 45 -11.77 2.07 2.65
C PHE A 45 -10.81 1.42 1.66
N GLY A 46 -10.29 0.22 1.93
CA GLY A 46 -9.22 -0.29 1.08
C GLY A 46 -8.51 -1.54 1.53
N LYS A 47 -7.48 -1.90 0.77
CA LYS A 47 -6.61 -3.05 0.99
C LYS A 47 -5.25 -2.57 1.46
N THR A 48 -4.66 -3.29 2.39
CA THR A 48 -3.30 -3.07 2.87
C THR A 48 -2.44 -4.23 2.44
N PHE A 49 -1.26 -3.93 1.93
CA PHE A 49 -0.31 -4.89 1.40
C PHE A 49 1.06 -4.69 2.06
N LEU A 50 1.77 -5.79 2.25
CA LEU A 50 3.20 -5.77 2.51
C LEU A 50 3.91 -5.75 1.16
N GLY A 51 4.90 -4.88 1.02
CA GLY A 51 5.74 -4.79 -0.16
C GLY A 51 7.20 -4.50 0.19
N ILE A 52 8.00 -4.28 -0.84
CA ILE A 52 9.38 -3.82 -0.77
C ILE A 52 9.57 -2.64 -1.73
N ASP A 53 10.50 -1.77 -1.36
CA ASP A 53 11.02 -0.72 -2.22
C ASP A 53 12.20 -1.26 -3.05
N GLU A 54 11.96 -1.59 -4.32
CA GLU A 54 12.97 -2.13 -5.25
C GLU A 54 14.09 -1.13 -5.57
N GLN A 55 13.84 0.16 -5.38
CA GLN A 55 14.86 1.20 -5.61
C GLN A 55 15.68 1.49 -4.36
N HIS A 56 15.24 1.02 -3.19
CA HIS A 56 16.04 1.10 -1.98
C HIS A 56 17.18 0.06 -2.03
N PRO A 57 18.45 0.42 -1.79
CA PRO A 57 19.58 -0.51 -1.89
C PRO A 57 19.43 -1.80 -1.05
N LEU A 58 18.78 -1.66 0.10
CA LEU A 58 18.50 -2.76 1.04
C LEU A 58 17.14 -3.45 0.80
N LYS A 59 16.39 -3.07 -0.24
CA LYS A 59 15.03 -3.55 -0.52
C LYS A 59 14.12 -3.55 0.72
N LEU A 60 14.11 -2.42 1.42
CA LEU A 60 13.42 -2.33 2.71
C LEU A 60 11.93 -2.62 2.55
N PRO A 61 11.32 -3.29 3.55
CA PRO A 61 9.89 -3.52 3.56
C PRO A 61 9.13 -2.20 3.64
N CYS A 62 7.96 -2.16 3.04
CA CYS A 62 7.03 -1.05 3.10
C CYS A 62 5.59 -1.55 3.20
N ILE A 63 4.71 -0.73 3.75
CA ILE A 63 3.28 -0.98 3.77
C ILE A 63 2.63 -0.13 2.68
N LEU A 64 1.85 -0.77 1.83
CA LEU A 64 1.11 -0.11 0.76
C LEU A 64 -0.38 -0.20 1.06
N LYS A 65 -1.03 0.96 1.18
CA LYS A 65 -2.48 1.06 1.41
C LYS A 65 -3.12 1.57 0.13
N GLN A 66 -4.13 0.86 -0.36
CA GLN A 66 -4.85 1.18 -1.60
C GLN A 66 -6.33 1.34 -1.31
N ILE A 67 -6.90 2.46 -1.75
CA ILE A 67 -8.35 2.69 -1.75
C ILE A 67 -8.93 2.29 -3.08
N SER A 68 -9.97 1.46 -3.06
CA SER A 68 -10.70 1.03 -4.25
C SER A 68 -12.04 1.76 -4.34
N PHE A 69 -12.21 2.62 -5.34
CA PHE A 69 -13.48 3.34 -5.53
C PHE A 69 -14.58 2.47 -6.14
N SER A 70 -14.22 1.41 -6.85
CA SER A 70 -15.18 0.46 -7.44
C SER A 70 -16.03 -0.26 -6.41
N THR A 71 -15.63 -0.27 -5.13
CA THR A 71 -16.40 -0.87 -4.03
C THR A 71 -17.17 0.17 -3.20
N LEU A 72 -17.11 1.45 -3.58
CA LEU A 72 -17.74 2.54 -2.84
C LEU A 72 -18.94 3.08 -3.60
N ASP A 73 -19.98 3.48 -2.86
CA ASP A 73 -21.11 4.21 -3.44
C ASP A 73 -20.61 5.54 -4.05
N PRO A 74 -21.16 5.98 -5.21
CA PRO A 74 -20.70 7.19 -5.89
C PRO A 74 -20.65 8.43 -5.00
N GLU A 75 -21.62 8.59 -4.09
CA GLU A 75 -21.66 9.70 -3.12
C GLU A 75 -20.49 9.66 -2.13
N SER A 76 -19.97 8.48 -1.82
CA SER A 76 -18.83 8.28 -0.92
C SER A 76 -17.48 8.57 -1.57
N HIS A 77 -17.39 8.57 -2.91
CA HIS A 77 -16.10 8.70 -3.62
C HIS A 77 -15.36 9.97 -3.23
N HIS A 78 -16.05 11.11 -3.24
CA HIS A 78 -15.45 12.40 -2.92
C HIS A 78 -14.98 12.45 -1.46
N THR A 79 -15.81 11.97 -0.53
CA THR A 79 -15.48 11.96 0.90
C THR A 79 -14.29 11.06 1.20
N THR A 80 -14.27 9.84 0.66
CA THR A 80 -13.16 8.89 0.87
C THR A 80 -11.87 9.40 0.23
N ALA A 81 -11.92 9.96 -0.98
CA ALA A 81 -10.75 10.56 -1.62
C ALA A 81 -10.18 11.72 -0.78
N ARG A 82 -11.05 12.57 -0.23
CA ARG A 82 -10.67 13.68 0.64
C ARG A 82 -10.01 13.20 1.93
N LEU A 83 -10.62 12.23 2.62
CA LEU A 83 -10.08 11.66 3.87
C LEU A 83 -8.71 11.02 3.64
N PHE A 84 -8.54 10.30 2.53
CA PHE A 84 -7.25 9.72 2.18
C PHE A 84 -6.17 10.76 1.94
N ARG A 85 -6.47 11.81 1.17
CA ARG A 85 -5.52 12.90 0.95
C ARG A 85 -5.15 13.60 2.26
N GLN A 86 -6.11 13.81 3.15
CA GLN A 86 -5.83 14.37 4.48
C GLN A 86 -4.89 13.49 5.30
N GLU A 87 -5.08 12.17 5.25
CA GLU A 87 -4.20 11.22 5.94
C GLU A 87 -2.77 11.29 5.40
N VAL A 88 -2.61 11.27 4.07
CA VAL A 88 -1.29 11.43 3.42
C VAL A 88 -0.63 12.75 3.83
N MET A 89 -1.39 13.86 3.82
CA MET A 89 -0.85 15.17 4.20
C MET A 89 -0.43 15.23 5.67
N ARG A 90 -1.23 14.69 6.60
CA ARG A 90 -0.87 14.64 8.03
C ARG A 90 0.37 13.81 8.26
N LEU A 91 0.46 12.63 7.63
CA LEU A 91 1.64 11.78 7.75
C LEU A 91 2.90 12.46 7.21
N GLY A 92 2.78 13.18 6.09
CA GLY A 92 3.88 13.97 5.54
C GLY A 92 4.34 15.11 6.45
N GLN A 93 3.41 15.78 7.14
CA GLN A 93 3.72 16.87 8.08
C GLN A 93 4.43 16.38 9.36
N LEU A 94 4.12 15.17 9.82
CA LEU A 94 4.75 14.58 11.01
C LEU A 94 6.23 14.23 10.78
N GLY A 95 6.62 14.03 9.52
CA GLY A 95 8.02 13.76 9.15
C GLY A 95 8.54 12.46 9.75
N GLN A 96 9.82 12.43 10.10
CA GLN A 96 10.46 11.25 10.67
C GLN A 96 10.27 11.21 12.20
N HIS A 97 9.62 10.16 12.70
CA HIS A 97 9.44 9.94 14.12
C HIS A 97 9.50 8.44 14.46
N PRO A 98 10.15 8.01 15.55
CA PRO A 98 10.38 6.58 15.84
C PRO A 98 9.11 5.72 15.93
N GLN A 99 7.97 6.32 16.31
CA GLN A 99 6.69 5.62 16.50
C GLN A 99 5.66 5.88 15.40
N ILE A 100 6.01 6.67 14.37
CA ILE A 100 5.10 7.05 13.29
C ILE A 100 5.73 6.60 11.97
N PRO A 101 5.02 5.82 11.14
CA PRO A 101 5.52 5.41 9.84
C PRO A 101 5.88 6.61 8.98
N LEU A 102 7.04 6.56 8.33
CA LEU A 102 7.46 7.59 7.39
C LEU A 102 6.65 7.44 6.10
N LEU A 103 6.07 8.54 5.62
CA LEU A 103 5.47 8.61 4.29
C LEU A 103 6.58 8.45 3.23
N LEU A 104 6.49 7.41 2.41
CA LEU A 104 7.46 7.15 1.34
C LEU A 104 6.98 7.68 -0.01
N ALA A 105 5.70 7.48 -0.32
CA ALA A 105 5.07 7.98 -1.56
C ALA A 105 3.55 7.97 -1.45
N HIS A 106 2.90 8.75 -2.32
CA HIS A 106 1.49 8.61 -2.66
C HIS A 106 1.34 8.64 -4.18
N PHE A 107 0.39 7.89 -4.73
CA PHE A 107 0.25 7.72 -6.17
C PHE A 107 -1.17 7.30 -6.56
N GLN A 108 -1.45 7.34 -7.87
CA GLN A 108 -2.66 6.77 -8.46
C GLN A 108 -2.30 5.55 -9.31
N TYR A 109 -3.14 4.51 -9.27
CA TYR A 109 -2.98 3.30 -10.07
C TYR A 109 -4.35 2.68 -10.38
N ASN A 110 -4.67 2.45 -11.66
CA ASN A 110 -5.96 1.91 -12.11
C ASN A 110 -7.16 2.59 -11.43
N GLN A 111 -7.20 3.93 -11.45
CA GLN A 111 -8.21 4.79 -10.82
C GLN A 111 -8.26 4.74 -9.28
N ASN A 112 -7.44 3.88 -8.65
CA ASN A 112 -7.33 3.77 -7.20
C ASN A 112 -6.24 4.72 -6.67
N LEU A 113 -6.43 5.18 -5.43
CA LEU A 113 -5.40 5.95 -4.71
C LEU A 113 -4.54 4.99 -3.87
N GLY A 114 -3.23 5.22 -3.87
CA GLY A 114 -2.25 4.44 -3.13
C GLY A 114 -1.33 5.32 -2.29
N VAL A 115 -0.91 4.81 -1.14
CA VAL A 115 0.11 5.39 -0.27
C VAL A 115 1.08 4.27 0.15
N ALA A 116 2.37 4.57 0.11
CA ALA A 116 3.43 3.73 0.63
C ALA A 116 4.01 4.41 1.87
N ASP A 117 4.11 3.65 2.97
CA ASP A 117 4.77 4.07 4.20
C ASP A 117 5.78 3.01 4.68
N SER A 118 6.68 3.39 5.59
CA SER A 118 7.72 2.49 6.10
C SER A 118 7.18 1.33 6.95
N GLY A 119 5.90 1.31 7.30
CA GLY A 119 5.34 0.43 8.32
C GLY A 119 5.83 0.76 9.73
N TYR A 120 5.31 0.01 10.70
CA TYR A 120 5.71 0.06 12.10
C TYR A 120 6.84 -0.95 12.37
N ASP A 121 8.00 -0.83 11.73
CA ASP A 121 9.19 -1.65 12.11
C ASP A 121 10.53 -1.17 11.51
N ALA A 122 10.79 0.14 11.48
CA ALA A 122 12.09 0.65 11.00
C ALA A 122 13.20 0.66 12.08
N SER A 123 12.97 0.11 13.27
CA SER A 123 13.94 -0.01 14.39
C SER A 123 13.90 -1.43 14.98
N PRO A 124 14.99 -1.97 15.58
CA PRO A 124 14.97 -3.30 16.18
C PRO A 124 13.90 -3.41 17.29
N PRO A 125 13.30 -4.60 17.47
CA PRO A 125 11.94 -4.74 17.96
C PRO A 125 11.84 -4.38 19.44
N SER A 126 10.95 -3.43 19.76
CA SER A 126 10.36 -3.34 21.09
C SER A 126 8.84 -3.21 20.98
N LYS A 127 8.25 -4.40 20.74
CA LYS A 127 6.84 -4.79 20.92
C LYS A 127 5.82 -4.36 19.86
N PRO A 128 4.88 -5.25 19.51
CA PRO A 128 3.78 -4.94 18.63
C PRO A 128 2.73 -4.10 19.39
N ILE A 129 2.48 -2.87 18.94
CA ILE A 129 1.26 -2.17 19.35
C ILE A 129 0.17 -2.53 18.35
N LEU A 130 -0.64 -3.51 18.74
CA LEU A 130 -2.00 -3.67 18.27
C LEU A 130 -2.75 -2.35 18.48
N GLY A 131 -2.98 -1.62 17.39
CA GLY A 131 -3.74 -0.37 17.41
C GLY A 131 -4.60 -0.31 16.16
N GLY A 132 -5.75 -0.96 16.21
CA GLY A 132 -6.76 -0.86 15.17
C GLY A 132 -7.23 0.59 15.04
N ILE A 133 -7.04 1.16 13.87
CA ILE A 133 -7.83 2.32 13.46
C ILE A 133 -9.11 1.73 12.88
N LYS A 134 -10.11 1.56 13.76
CA LYS A 134 -11.51 1.57 13.33
C LYS A 134 -11.84 3.01 12.96
N LEU A 135 -12.18 3.22 11.69
CA LEU A 135 -13.04 4.32 11.26
C LEU A 135 -14.45 3.75 11.13
#